data_AF-A0A7Y2ZXA9-F1
#
_entry.id   AF-A0A7Y2ZXA9-F1
#
_cell.length_a   1.000
_cell.length_b   1.000
_cell.length_c   1.000
_cell.angle_alpha   90.00
_cell.angle_beta   90.00
_cell.angle_gamma   90.00
#
_symmetry.space_group_name_H-M   'P 1'
#
loop_
_entity.id
_entity.type
_entity.pdbx_description
1 polymer ?
#
loop_
_entity_poly.entity_id
_entity_poly.type
_entity_poly.pdbx_seq_one_letter_code
_entity_poly.pdbx_strand_id
1 'polypeptide(L)' 'MANWKCSNCGYGLDADAPPEECPSCKEKCEFVDNTCYTPDCEYEGTDKRI' A
#
# COMPACT_ATOMS: atom_id res chain seq x y z
N MET A 1 11.40 1.36 -4.45
CA MET A 1 10.70 1.71 -3.20
C MET A 1 9.38 0.99 -3.26
N ALA A 2 9.11 0.11 -2.29
CA ALA A 2 7.82 -0.58 -2.25
C ALA A 2 6.75 0.37 -1.70
N ASN A 3 5.59 0.38 -2.34
CA ASN A 3 4.42 1.13 -1.91
C ASN A 3 3.48 0.14 -1.24
N TRP A 4 3.22 0.37 0.04
CA TRP A 4 2.33 -0.43 0.84
C TRP A 4 1.04 0.34 1.03
N LYS A 5 -0.09 -0.33 0.92
CA LYS A 5 -1.41 0.23 1.21
C LYS A 5 -2.03 -0.54 2.36
N CYS A 6 -2.49 0.18 3.37
CA CYS A 6 -3.20 -0.39 4.50
C CYS A 6 -4.53 -0.98 4.01
N SER A 7 -4.76 -2.26 4.28
CA SER A 7 -6.00 -2.94 3.89
C SER A 7 -7.20 -2.51 4.72
N ASN A 8 -6.97 -1.90 5.89
CA ASN A 8 -8.03 -1.46 6.80
C ASN A 8 -8.55 -0.05 6.44
N CYS A 9 -7.65 0.93 6.28
CA CYS A 9 -8.03 2.32 6.06
C CYS A 9 -7.66 2.86 4.66
N GLY A 10 -6.90 2.11 3.85
CA GLY A 10 -6.43 2.57 2.55
C GLY A 10 -5.21 3.51 2.59
N TYR A 11 -4.57 3.69 3.74
CA TYR A 11 -3.37 4.53 3.89
C TYR A 11 -2.18 3.98 3.09
N GLY A 12 -1.66 4.77 2.16
CA GLY A 12 -0.43 4.45 1.43
C GLY A 12 0.82 4.87 2.19
N LEU A 13 1.85 4.04 2.18
CA LEU A 13 3.20 4.37 2.64
C LEU A 13 4.25 3.82 1.68
N ASP A 14 5.33 4.57 1.50
CA ASP A 14 6.51 4.13 0.75
C ASP A 14 7.58 3.69 1.74
N ALA A 15 7.81 2.38 1.82
CA ALA A 15 8.78 1.78 2.74
C ALA A 15 9.30 0.45 2.16
N ASP A 16 10.51 0.02 2.54
CA ASP A 16 11.01 -1.30 2.13
C ASP A 16 10.23 -2.46 2.77
N ALA A 17 9.62 -2.23 3.94
CA ALA A 17 8.80 -3.20 4.65
C ALA A 17 7.62 -2.50 5.35
N PRO A 18 6.46 -3.17 5.48
CA PRO A 18 5.29 -2.60 6.13
C PRO A 18 5.44 -2.64 7.66
N PRO A 19 4.95 -1.63 8.39
CA PRO A 19 4.94 -1.64 9.84
C PRO A 19 3.87 -2.60 10.38
N GLU A 20 4.08 -3.13 11.59
CA GLU A 20 3.04 -3.89 12.30
C GLU A 20 1.82 -3.03 12.65
N GLU A 21 2.03 -1.74 12.91
CA GLU A 21 0.98 -0.80 13.30
C GLU A 21 0.85 0.31 12.26
N CYS A 22 -0.38 0.52 11.79
CA CYS A 22 -0.69 1.53 10.81
C CYS A 22 -0.60 2.94 11.44
N PRO A 23 0.19 3.89 10.91
CA PRO A 23 0.33 5.22 11.51
C PRO A 23 -0.94 6.08 11.37
N SER A 24 -1.82 5.76 10.43
CA SER A 24 -3.10 6.44 10.23
C SER A 24 -4.19 5.90 11.17
N CYS A 25 -4.29 4.58 11.27
CA CYS A 25 -5.29 3.86 12.05
C CYS A 25 -4.91 3.72 13.53
N LYS A 26 -3.60 3.65 13.80
CA LYS A 26 -2.98 3.26 15.09
C LYS A 26 -3.43 1.89 15.57
N GLU A 27 -3.63 0.99 14.63
CA GLU A 27 -4.03 -0.40 14.87
C GLU A 27 -3.11 -1.35 14.11
N LYS A 28 -3.08 -2.61 14.53
CA LYS A 28 -2.36 -3.65 13.80
C LYS A 28 -3.10 -3.97 12.51
N CYS A 29 -2.51 -3.61 11.37
CA CYS A 29 -3.15 -3.74 10.06
C CYS A 29 -2.25 -4.51 9.11
N GLU A 30 -2.87 -5.28 8.21
CA GLU A 30 -2.15 -5.89 7.10
C GLU A 30 -1.98 -4.87 5.97
N PHE A 31 -0.75 -4.77 5.48
CA PHE A 31 -0.38 -3.90 4.38
C PHE A 31 -0.20 -4.73 3.11
N VAL A 32 -0.92 -4.35 2.07
CA VAL A 32 -0.79 -4.95 0.75
C VAL A 32 0.17 -4.13 -0.09
N ASP A 33 1.03 -4.80 -0.82
CA ASP A 33 1.95 -4.19 -1.75
C ASP A 33 1.16 -3.66 -2.97
N ASN A 34 1.04 -2.33 -3.07
CA ASN A 34 0.44 -1.62 -4.21
C ASN A 34 1.52 -1.13 -5.17
N THR A 35 2.71 -1.71 -5.13
CA THR A 35 3.66 -1.47 -6.19
C THR A 35 3.12 -1.99 -7.51
N CYS A 36 2.96 -1.04 -8.42
CA CYS A 36 2.58 -1.31 -9.78
C CYS A 36 3.76 -1.96 -10.52
N TYR A 37 3.86 -3.29 -10.46
CA TYR A 37 4.85 -4.08 -11.21
C TYR A 37 4.35 -4.55 -12.58
N THR A 38 3.11 -4.22 -12.94
CA THR A 38 2.52 -4.61 -14.23
C THR A 38 2.39 -3.39 -15.14
N PRO A 39 2.82 -3.47 -16.41
CA PRO A 39 2.82 -2.33 -17.33
C PRO A 39 1.42 -1.81 -17.68
N ASP A 40 0.37 -2.58 -17.39
CA ASP A 40 -1.03 -2.18 -17.56
C ASP A 40 -1.50 -1.16 -16.49
N CYS A 41 -0.87 -1.13 -15.31
CA CYS A 41 -1.22 -0.21 -14.23
C CYS A 41 -0.41 1.11 -14.27
N GLU A 42 0.52 1.28 -15.24
CA GLU A 42 1.32 2.51 -15.42
C GLU A 42 0.48 3.75 -15.73
N TYR A 43 -0.77 3.59 -16.18
CA TYR A 43 -1.61 4.73 -16.59
C TYR A 43 -2.13 5.57 -15.41
N GLU A 44 -2.35 4.97 -14.23
CA GLU A 44 -2.96 5.68 -13.08
C GLU A 44 -2.12 5.66 -11.80
N GLY A 45 -0.93 5.04 -11.81
CA GLY A 45 0.03 5.07 -10.70
C GLY A 45 -0.43 4.43 -9.39
N THR A 46 -1.66 3.93 -9.34
CA THR A 46 -2.29 3.28 -8.18
C THR A 46 -3.26 2.23 -8.71
N ASP A 47 -3.13 0.96 -8.30
CA ASP A 47 -4.10 -0.07 -8.72
C ASP A 47 -5.43 0.17 -7.99
N LYS A 48 -6.49 0.48 -8.74
CA LYS A 48 -7.85 0.72 -8.22
C LYS A 48 -8.56 -0.55 -7.71
N ARG A 49 -7.98 -1.74 -7.92
CA ARG A 49 -8.54 -3.03 -7.49
C ARG A 49 -8.22 -3.37 -6.04
N ILE A 50 -7.31 -2.63 -5.42
CA ILE A 50 -6.90 -2.68 -4.00
C ILE A 50 -7.11 -1.32 -3.36
#